data_AF-A0A9W4X6M4-F1
#
_entry.id   AF-A0A9W4X6M4-F1
#
_cell.length_a   1.000
_cell.length_b   1.000
_cell.length_c   1.000
_cell.angle_alpha   90.00
_cell.angle_beta   90.00
_cell.angle_gamma   90.00
#
_symmetry.space_group_name_H-M   'P 1'
#
loop_
_entity.id
_entity.type
_entity.pdbx_description
1 polymer ?
#
loop_
_entity_poly.entity_id
_entity_poly.type
_entity_poly.pdbx_seq_one_letter_code
_entity_poly.pdbx_strand_id
1 'polypeptide(L)'
;SQDRFLETKFLPIHEFTTKLHEKITQEDYEYTQKLDPSYYVSLSALSWDSMLKMTRVKIELLTDIAMYDFIEKAKYSKIAITCQRYFKANNPKI
;
A
#
# COMPACT_ATOMS: atom_id res chain seq x y z
N SER A 1 29.37 5.67 15.48
CA SER A 1 27.93 6.04 15.36
C SER A 1 27.49 6.07 13.89
N GLN A 2 28.33 6.57 12.99
CA GLN A 2 28.11 6.57 11.54
C GLN A 2 28.49 5.24 10.86
N ASP A 3 29.21 4.34 11.54
CA ASP A 3 29.72 3.09 10.95
C ASP A 3 28.65 2.01 10.71
N ARG A 4 27.44 2.17 11.28
CA ARG A 4 26.31 1.23 11.07
C ARG A 4 25.71 1.27 9.67
N PHE A 5 26.03 2.30 8.88
CA PHE A 5 25.43 2.51 7.56
C PHE A 5 26.31 2.02 6.39
N LEU A 6 27.54 1.59 6.65
CA LEU A 6 28.48 1.17 5.60
C LEU A 6 28.38 -0.32 5.22
N GLU A 7 27.62 -1.12 5.98
CA GLU A 7 27.55 -2.58 5.78
C GLU A 7 26.29 -3.09 5.08
N THR A 8 25.31 -2.23 4.78
CA THR A 8 24.16 -2.65 3.98
C THR A 8 24.40 -2.29 2.52
N LYS A 9 25.12 -3.18 1.81
CA LYS A 9 25.06 -3.20 0.34
C LYS A 9 23.61 -3.37 -0.04
N PHE A 10 22.97 -2.30 -0.53
CA PHE A 10 21.63 -2.39 -1.07
C PHE A 10 21.65 -3.41 -2.19
N LEU A 11 20.72 -4.38 -2.12
CA LEU A 11 20.55 -5.37 -3.17
C LEU A 11 20.28 -4.63 -4.49
N PRO A 12 20.83 -5.11 -5.63
CA PRO A 12 20.41 -4.69 -6.95
C PRO A 12 18.88 -4.63 -7.04
N ILE A 13 18.35 -3.63 -7.76
CA ILE A 13 16.90 -3.36 -7.79
C ILE A 13 16.07 -4.62 -8.13
N HIS A 14 16.59 -5.49 -8.99
CA HIS A 14 15.94 -6.75 -9.38
C HIS A 14 15.90 -7.84 -8.28
N GLU A 15 16.83 -7.82 -7.31
CA GLU A 15 16.77 -8.67 -6.11
C GLU A 15 15.81 -8.12 -5.05
N PHE A 16 15.52 -6.82 -5.10
CA PHE A 16 14.55 -6.18 -4.21
C PHE A 16 13.12 -6.56 -4.60
N THR A 17 12.85 -6.66 -5.90
CA THR A 17 11.55 -7.08 -6.45
C THR A 17 11.23 -8.55 -6.15
N THR A 18 12.23 -9.43 -6.12
CA THR A 18 12.04 -10.86 -5.77
C THR A 18 11.79 -11.09 -4.29
N LYS A 19 12.22 -10.19 -3.39
CA LYS A 19 11.90 -10.27 -1.95
C LYS A 19 10.52 -9.73 -1.57
N LEU A 20 9.93 -8.85 -2.38
CA LEU A 20 8.54 -8.37 -2.20
C LEU A 20 7.49 -9.39 -2.68
N HIS A 21 7.95 -10.49 -3.25
CA HIS A 21 7.23 -11.37 -4.18
C HIS A 21 6.30 -12.41 -3.52
N GLU A 22 6.14 -12.40 -2.20
CA GLU A 22 5.12 -13.25 -1.56
C GLU A 22 3.69 -12.77 -1.88
N LYS A 23 3.50 -11.53 -2.35
CA LYS A 23 2.17 -10.97 -2.64
C LYS A 23 1.90 -10.58 -4.09
N ILE A 24 2.94 -10.37 -4.90
CA ILE A 24 2.80 -9.91 -6.28
C ILE A 24 3.49 -10.96 -7.16
N THR A 25 2.73 -11.57 -8.06
CA THR A 25 3.26 -12.56 -8.99
C THR A 25 3.97 -11.86 -10.16
N GLN A 26 4.90 -12.56 -10.81
CA GLN A 26 5.59 -12.04 -12.00
C GLN A 26 4.60 -11.72 -13.14
N GLU A 27 3.51 -12.47 -13.20
CA GLU A 27 2.40 -12.25 -14.12
C GLU A 27 1.73 -10.89 -13.86
N ASP A 28 1.53 -10.50 -12.60
CA ASP A 28 0.97 -9.20 -12.23
C ASP A 28 1.87 -8.05 -12.71
N TYR A 29 3.20 -8.22 -12.61
CA TYR A 29 4.17 -7.23 -13.10
C TYR A 29 4.09 -7.07 -14.63
N GLU A 30 4.13 -8.17 -15.38
CA GLU A 30 3.99 -8.15 -16.84
C GLU A 30 2.61 -7.61 -17.27
N TYR A 31 1.59 -7.78 -16.45
CA TYR A 31 0.24 -7.26 -16.68
C TYR A 31 0.17 -5.73 -16.50
N THR A 32 0.88 -5.18 -15.50
CA THR A 32 1.01 -3.73 -15.28
C THR A 32 1.74 -3.02 -16.42
N GLN A 33 2.74 -3.67 -17.03
CA GLN A 33 3.53 -3.13 -18.15
C GLN A 33 2.71 -2.91 -19.43
N LYS A 34 1.50 -3.49 -19.52
CA LYS A 34 0.56 -3.25 -20.63
C LYS A 34 -0.17 -1.91 -20.52
N LEU A 35 0.03 -1.17 -19.43
CA LEU A 35 -0.44 0.20 -19.25
C LEU A 35 0.77 1.13 -19.33
N ASP A 36 0.78 2.04 -20.29
CA ASP A 36 1.87 3.00 -20.43
C ASP A 36 1.73 4.10 -19.36
N PRO A 37 2.71 4.25 -18.45
CA PRO A 37 2.68 5.25 -17.38
C PRO A 37 2.54 6.69 -17.89
N SER A 38 2.94 6.97 -19.12
CA SER A 38 2.94 8.31 -19.72
C SER A 38 1.53 8.90 -19.88
N TYR A 39 0.50 8.04 -19.90
CA TYR A 39 -0.90 8.46 -19.96
C TYR A 39 -1.52 8.79 -18.59
N TYR A 40 -0.78 8.59 -17.49
CA TYR A 40 -1.29 8.76 -16.13
C TYR A 40 -0.62 9.94 -15.42
N VAL A 41 -1.44 10.78 -14.78
CA VAL A 41 -0.96 11.95 -14.01
C VAL A 41 -0.28 11.52 -12.70
N SER A 42 -0.69 10.39 -12.12
CA SER A 42 -0.15 9.89 -10.86
C SER A 42 0.01 8.38 -10.86
N LEU A 43 0.96 7.90 -10.04
CA LEU A 43 1.19 6.48 -9.83
C LEU A 43 -0.02 5.76 -9.21
N SER A 44 -0.81 6.47 -8.39
CA SER A 44 -2.03 5.92 -7.79
C SER A 44 -3.11 5.63 -8.85
N ALA A 45 -3.25 6.50 -9.86
CA ALA A 45 -4.18 6.28 -10.97
C ALA A 45 -3.77 5.06 -11.81
N LEU A 46 -2.47 4.94 -12.11
CA LEU A 46 -1.93 3.77 -12.81
C LEU A 46 -2.15 2.48 -12.00
N SER A 47 -1.90 2.53 -10.69
CA SER A 47 -2.06 1.38 -9.79
C SER A 47 -3.53 0.93 -9.70
N TRP A 48 -4.46 1.89 -9.67
CA TRP A 48 -5.89 1.62 -9.66
C TRP A 48 -6.35 0.96 -10.96
N ASP A 49 -5.97 1.50 -12.12
CA ASP A 49 -6.35 0.92 -13.40
C ASP A 49 -5.73 -0.48 -13.61
N SER A 50 -4.47 -0.65 -13.20
CA SER A 50 -3.82 -1.96 -13.22
C SER A 50 -4.58 -2.99 -12.37
N MET A 51 -5.03 -2.61 -11.18
CA MET A 51 -5.84 -3.48 -10.31
C MET A 51 -7.16 -3.87 -10.97
N LEU A 52 -7.87 -2.93 -11.59
CA LEU A 52 -9.15 -3.20 -12.26
C LEU A 52 -8.98 -4.13 -13.45
N LYS A 53 -7.94 -3.90 -14.25
CA LYS A 53 -7.62 -4.75 -15.40
C LYS A 53 -7.28 -6.18 -14.95
N MET A 54 -6.49 -6.32 -13.88
CA MET A 54 -6.09 -7.62 -13.31
C MET A 54 -7.29 -8.41 -12.80
N THR A 55 -8.15 -7.77 -12.01
CA THR A 55 -9.33 -8.40 -11.40
C THR A 55 -10.50 -8.57 -12.38
N ARG A 56 -10.47 -7.88 -13.53
CA ARG A 56 -11.54 -7.82 -14.55
C ARG A 56 -12.89 -7.39 -13.98
N VAL A 57 -12.88 -6.71 -12.83
CA VAL A 57 -14.08 -6.20 -12.17
C VAL A 57 -14.56 -4.98 -12.96
N LYS A 58 -15.85 -5.00 -13.33
CA LYS A 58 -16.52 -3.83 -13.90
C LYS A 58 -17.17 -3.06 -12.77
N ILE A 59 -16.75 -1.82 -12.57
CA ILE A 59 -17.38 -0.91 -11.61
C ILE A 59 -18.61 -0.32 -12.29
N GLU A 60 -19.77 -0.48 -11.65
CA GLU A 60 -21.00 0.15 -12.10
C GLU A 60 -21.07 1.61 -11.62
N LEU A 61 -21.73 2.45 -12.40
CA LEU A 61 -21.96 3.84 -12.02
C LEU A 61 -23.01 3.89 -10.91
N LEU A 62 -22.63 4.44 -9.75
CA LEU A 62 -23.56 4.66 -8.63
C LEU A 62 -24.55 5.78 -9.01
N THR A 63 -25.80 5.41 -9.30
CA THR A 63 -26.87 6.35 -9.67
C THR A 63 -27.75 6.76 -8.48
N ASP A 64 -27.85 5.90 -7.46
CA ASP A 64 -28.64 6.14 -6.27
C ASP A 64 -27.86 6.90 -5.19
N ILE A 65 -28.50 7.94 -4.64
CA ILE A 65 -27.94 8.81 -3.61
C ILE A 65 -27.78 8.07 -2.27
N ALA A 66 -28.68 7.14 -1.94
CA ALA A 66 -28.61 6.40 -0.69
C ALA A 66 -27.43 5.42 -0.69
N MET A 67 -27.19 4.75 -1.83
CA MET A 67 -26.02 3.90 -2.02
C MET A 67 -24.70 4.69 -1.95
N TYR A 68 -24.67 5.90 -2.52
CA TYR A 68 -23.51 6.80 -2.42
C TYR A 68 -23.23 7.20 -0.95
N ASP A 69 -24.26 7.64 -0.23
CA ASP A 69 -24.14 8.03 1.19
C ASP A 69 -23.72 6.86 2.08
N PHE A 70 -24.18 5.64 1.79
CA PHE A 70 -23.72 4.43 2.48
C PHE A 70 -22.21 4.19 2.30
N ILE A 71 -21.70 4.31 1.06
CA ILE A 71 -20.27 4.11 0.76
C ILE A 71 -19.42 5.22 1.39
N GLU A 72 -19.86 6.48 1.31
CA GLU A 72 -19.16 7.59 1.93
C GLU A 72 -19.12 7.47 3.46
N LYS A 73 -20.21 7.04 4.10
CA LYS A 73 -20.22 6.75 5.55
C LYS A 73 -19.35 5.54 5.92
N ALA A 74 -19.22 4.56 5.03
CA ALA A 74 -18.39 3.39 5.24
C ALA A 74 -16.88 3.67 5.03
N LYS A 75 -16.53 4.77 4.36
CA LYS A 75 -15.14 5.20 4.18
C LYS A 75 -14.55 5.72 5.51
N TYR A 76 -14.08 4.80 6.33
CA TYR A 76 -13.24 5.15 7.48
C TYR A 76 -11.81 5.39 7.02
N SER A 77 -11.30 6.59 7.27
CA SER A 77 -9.86 6.80 7.26
C SER A 77 -9.22 5.93 8.34
N LYS A 78 -7.94 5.60 8.16
CA LYS A 78 -7.18 4.71 9.05
C LYS A 78 -7.37 5.06 10.54
N ILE A 79 -7.70 4.05 11.35
CA ILE A 79 -7.77 4.20 12.81
C ILE A 79 -6.34 4.20 13.35
N ALA A 80 -5.87 5.35 13.83
CA ALA A 80 -4.61 5.45 14.56
C ALA A 80 -4.91 5.30 16.06
N ILE A 81 -4.72 4.10 16.60
CA ILE A 81 -4.84 3.86 18.03
C ILE A 81 -3.49 4.14 18.68
N THR A 82 -3.39 5.22 19.44
CA THR A 82 -2.28 5.43 20.38
C THR A 82 -2.69 4.88 21.73
N CYS A 83 -2.39 3.60 21.98
CA CYS A 83 -2.54 3.05 23.32
C CYS A 83 -1.47 3.67 24.24
N GLN A 84 -1.89 4.20 25.39
CA GLN A 84 -0.94 4.48 26.47
C GLN A 84 -0.32 3.14 26.89
N ARG A 85 0.98 2.99 26.65
CA ARG A 85 1.72 1.81 27.14
C ARG A 85 1.74 1.91 28.66
N TYR A 86 1.28 0.88 29.35
CA TYR A 86 1.40 0.80 30.81
C TYR A 86 2.87 0.97 31.19
N PHE A 87 3.18 2.06 31.89
CA PHE A 87 4.52 2.37 32.36
C PHE A 87 4.48 2.47 33.89
N LYS A 88 5.06 1.47 34.55
CA LYS A 88 5.26 1.45 36.01
C LYS A 88 6.75 1.42 36.28
N ALA A 89 7.28 2.50 36.85
CA ALA A 89 8.64 2.52 37.36
C ALA A 89 8.70 1.70 38.65
N ASN A 90 9.58 0.70 38.71
CA ASN A 90 9.79 -0.15 39.89
C ASN A 90 11.13 0.18 40.55
N ASN A 91 11.35 1.45 40.91
CA ASN A 91 12.56 1.86 41.61
C ASN A 91 12.32 1.89 43.13
N PRO A 92 12.90 0.97 43.92
CA PRO A 92 12.73 0.93 45.39
C PRO A 92 13.59 1.95 46.16
N LYS A 93 14.24 2.90 45.47
CA LYS A 93 15.19 3.87 46.08
C LYS A 93 14.79 5.34 45.89
N ILE A 94 13.53 5.63 45.59
CA ILE A 94 12.88 6.93 45.81
C ILE A 94 11.70 6.68 46.74
#